data_AF-A0AAD5KJI0-F1
#
_entry.id   AF-A0AAD5KJI0-F1
#
_cell.length_a   1.000
_cell.length_b   1.000
_cell.length_c   1.000
_cell.angle_alpha   90.00
_cell.angle_beta   90.00
_cell.angle_gamma   90.00
#
_symmetry.space_group_name_H-M   'P 1'
#
loop_
_entity.id
_entity.type
_entity.pdbx_description
1 polymer ?
#
loop_
_entity_poly.entity_id
_entity_poly.type
_entity_poly.pdbx_seq_one_letter_code
_entity_poly.pdbx_strand_id
1 'polypeptide(L)'
;MNLRLFFRSNSSNASSSDTEEEGFVEPKFPISQYEYIEGRNFRHSTDGDTPFLPCDDEENERLQLNYLLFKIGPGFWVKEMAEAFPNSHFTGTDQIIYPISDTPANYEWEKVVKELIRVTKPGGWIQLVETSGILQDVGPNMSIWLMRVTVSLQTRNIQLKFGPKLHELLEGKDGVTDLEYSHRSIPLGWLGKLGDLGLECMERMFDSMKPRLCDDWSMNQQKYEKMVEAAAKECHEFKSWTNIHYAFCRKKFPHEE
;
A
#
# COMPACT_ATOMS: atom_id res chain seq x y z
N MET A 1 2.79 31.33 -3.85
CA MET A 1 1.91 32.32 -4.50
C MET A 1 0.49 32.02 -4.05
N ASN A 2 -0.10 32.93 -3.27
CA ASN A 2 -1.39 32.78 -2.58
C ASN A 2 -2.57 32.74 -3.57
N LEU A 3 -3.55 31.86 -3.35
CA LEU A 3 -4.87 31.96 -3.94
C LEU A 3 -5.92 31.99 -2.81
N ARG A 4 -6.39 33.21 -2.50
CA ARG A 4 -7.59 33.50 -1.73
C ARG A 4 -8.80 33.40 -2.67
N LEU A 5 -9.81 32.61 -2.31
CA LEU A 5 -11.13 32.69 -2.93
C LEU A 5 -12.08 33.47 -2.02
N PHE A 6 -12.65 34.53 -2.59
CA PHE A 6 -13.53 35.50 -1.94
C PHE A 6 -14.92 34.93 -1.66
N PHE A 7 -15.43 35.16 -0.46
CA PHE A 7 -16.86 35.14 -0.17
C PHE A 7 -17.54 36.37 -0.79
N ARG A 8 -18.65 36.16 -1.50
CA ARG A 8 -19.63 37.23 -1.78
C ARG A 8 -21.01 36.75 -1.32
N SER A 9 -21.52 37.40 -0.29
CA SER A 9 -22.93 37.43 0.07
C SER A 9 -23.70 38.31 -0.91
N ASN A 10 -24.87 37.87 -1.36
CA ASN A 10 -26.01 38.76 -1.55
C ASN A 10 -27.31 37.95 -1.60
N SER A 11 -28.22 38.33 -0.70
CA SER A 11 -29.62 37.94 -0.61
C SER A 11 -30.49 38.73 -1.61
N SER A 12 -31.39 38.07 -2.34
CA SER A 12 -32.80 38.47 -2.50
C SER A 12 -33.57 37.53 -3.45
N ASN A 13 -34.73 37.09 -2.95
CA ASN A 13 -35.73 36.16 -3.49
C ASN A 13 -36.09 36.23 -4.99
N ALA A 14 -36.24 35.05 -5.61
CA ALA A 14 -37.37 34.71 -6.48
C ALA A 14 -37.53 33.17 -6.55
N SER A 15 -38.73 32.69 -6.24
CA SER A 15 -39.17 31.29 -6.19
C SER A 15 -39.35 30.66 -7.58
N SER A 16 -38.96 29.40 -7.77
CA SER A 16 -39.87 28.27 -8.06
C SER A 16 -39.14 27.05 -8.64
N SER A 17 -39.58 25.86 -8.17
CA SER A 17 -39.32 24.48 -8.62
C SER A 17 -38.13 23.75 -7.98
N ASP A 18 -38.33 23.31 -6.73
CA ASP A 18 -37.49 22.31 -6.06
C ASP A 18 -37.78 20.92 -6.64
N THR A 19 -36.96 20.50 -7.60
CA THR A 19 -36.62 19.08 -7.76
C THR A 19 -35.64 18.74 -6.65
N GLU A 20 -36.05 17.88 -5.72
CA GLU A 20 -35.17 17.34 -4.67
C GLU A 20 -33.98 16.62 -5.32
N GLU A 21 -32.81 17.27 -5.36
CA GLU A 21 -31.54 16.57 -5.46
C GLU A 21 -31.38 15.78 -4.17
N GLU A 22 -31.55 14.46 -4.24
CA GLU A 22 -31.06 13.56 -3.19
C GLU A 22 -29.54 13.74 -3.08
N GLY A 23 -29.14 14.63 -2.18
CA GLY A 23 -27.75 14.86 -1.85
C GLY A 23 -27.12 13.55 -1.40
N PHE A 24 -26.04 13.16 -2.07
CA PHE A 24 -25.19 12.06 -1.63
C PHE A 24 -24.72 12.36 -0.20
N VAL A 25 -25.27 11.66 0.79
CA VAL A 25 -24.79 11.72 2.17
C VAL A 25 -23.61 10.76 2.27
N GLU A 26 -22.42 11.33 2.25
CA GLU A 26 -21.19 10.60 2.52
C GLU A 26 -21.32 9.90 3.90
N PRO A 27 -21.05 8.59 4.00
CA PRO A 27 -21.22 7.86 5.25
C PRO A 27 -20.32 8.47 6.33
N LYS A 28 -20.94 8.98 7.41
CA LYS A 28 -20.20 9.50 8.56
C LYS A 28 -19.48 8.33 9.25
N PHE A 29 -18.15 8.40 9.25
CA PHE A 29 -17.27 7.51 10.02
C PHE A 29 -17.75 7.39 11.48
N PRO A 30 -17.66 6.21 12.13
CA PRO A 30 -18.06 6.04 13.52
C PRO A 30 -17.21 6.92 14.45
N ILE A 31 -17.79 8.01 14.94
CA ILE A 31 -17.13 9.11 15.67
C ILE A 31 -16.73 8.72 17.11
N SER A 32 -17.30 7.65 17.66
CA SER A 32 -17.09 7.26 19.07
C SER A 32 -15.69 6.73 19.40
N GLN A 33 -14.86 6.46 18.39
CA GLN A 33 -13.51 5.90 18.54
C GLN A 33 -12.39 6.93 18.28
N TYR A 34 -12.73 8.21 18.11
CA TYR A 34 -11.78 9.23 17.66
C TYR A 34 -11.79 10.47 18.57
N GLU A 35 -10.63 11.11 18.68
CA GLU A 35 -10.41 12.37 19.40
C GLU A 35 -9.93 13.44 18.41
N TYR A 36 -10.38 14.68 18.58
CA TYR A 36 -9.97 15.79 17.72
C TYR A 36 -8.98 16.69 18.47
N ILE A 37 -7.74 16.75 17.99
CA ILE A 37 -6.64 17.49 18.63
C ILE A 37 -6.05 18.42 17.58
N GLU A 38 -6.02 19.73 17.87
CA GLU A 38 -5.38 20.76 17.03
C GLU A 38 -5.78 20.74 15.54
N GLY A 39 -7.03 20.40 15.24
CA GLY A 39 -7.53 20.39 13.85
C GLY A 39 -7.40 19.03 13.15
N ARG A 40 -6.93 17.99 13.83
CA ARG A 40 -6.66 16.66 13.27
C ARG A 40 -7.38 15.56 14.07
N ASN A 41 -7.77 14.48 13.40
CA ASN A 41 -8.42 13.32 14.05
C ASN A 41 -7.37 12.33 14.54
N PHE A 42 -7.54 11.76 15.73
CA PHE A 42 -6.69 10.72 16.31
C PHE A 42 -7.56 9.55 16.78
N ARG A 43 -7.04 8.32 16.76
CA ARG A 43 -7.77 7.16 17.30
C ARG A 43 -7.65 7.16 18.82
N HIS A 44 -8.74 6.93 19.54
CA HIS A 44 -8.70 6.74 20.99
C HIS A 44 -7.73 5.62 21.36
N SER A 45 -6.77 5.94 22.23
CA SER A 45 -5.87 4.95 22.85
C SER A 45 -6.48 4.51 24.18
N THR A 46 -6.65 3.21 24.37
CA THR A 46 -7.18 2.66 25.63
C THR A 46 -6.14 2.66 26.75
N ASP A 47 -4.87 2.89 26.43
CA ASP A 47 -3.74 2.57 27.29
C ASP A 47 -3.00 3.82 27.81
N GLY A 48 -3.59 5.01 27.64
CA GLY A 48 -3.03 6.27 28.13
C GLY A 48 -1.91 6.87 27.28
N ASP A 49 -1.45 6.15 26.25
CA ASP A 49 -0.49 6.65 25.28
C ASP A 49 -1.15 7.63 24.31
N THR A 50 -0.52 8.79 24.11
CA THR A 50 -0.98 9.78 23.14
C THR A 50 -0.72 9.25 21.73
N PRO A 51 -1.73 9.13 20.86
CA PRO A 51 -1.51 8.62 19.51
C PRO A 51 -0.53 9.53 18.76
N PHE A 52 0.56 8.95 18.26
CA PHE A 52 1.67 9.70 17.67
C PHE A 52 1.31 10.40 16.35
N LEU A 53 0.37 9.84 15.59
CA LEU A 53 -0.05 10.37 14.29
C LEU A 53 -1.57 10.54 14.22
N PRO A 54 -2.05 11.56 13.50
CA PRO A 54 -3.45 11.65 13.17
C PRO A 54 -3.90 10.50 12.24
N CYS A 55 -5.19 10.30 12.11
CA CYS A 55 -5.84 9.27 11.30
C CYS A 55 -6.99 9.84 10.47
N ASP A 56 -6.98 11.15 10.22
CA ASP A 56 -7.89 11.83 9.29
C ASP A 56 -7.53 11.56 7.83
N ASP A 57 -8.42 11.96 6.94
CA ASP A 57 -8.21 11.86 5.49
C ASP A 57 -6.99 12.64 5.05
N GLU A 58 -6.62 13.75 5.71
CA GLU A 58 -5.40 14.50 5.40
C GLU A 58 -4.13 13.70 5.79
N GLU A 59 -4.13 13.00 6.92
CA GLU A 59 -3.01 12.15 7.34
C GLU A 59 -2.98 10.86 6.53
N ASN A 60 -4.15 10.30 6.22
CA ASN A 60 -4.26 9.14 5.35
C ASN A 60 -3.81 9.50 3.94
N GLU A 61 -4.19 10.64 3.39
CA GLU A 61 -3.72 11.13 2.09
C GLU A 61 -2.23 11.48 2.15
N ARG A 62 -1.75 12.15 3.21
CA ARG A 62 -0.31 12.45 3.39
C ARG A 62 0.50 11.17 3.50
N LEU A 63 0.05 10.19 4.28
CA LEU A 63 0.70 8.90 4.42
C LEU A 63 0.59 8.13 3.12
N GLN A 64 -0.57 8.08 2.44
CA GLN A 64 -0.78 7.31 1.21
C GLN A 64 -0.06 7.92 -0.01
N LEU A 65 0.00 9.25 -0.15
CA LEU A 65 0.77 9.95 -1.19
C LEU A 65 2.27 9.86 -0.96
N ASN A 66 2.74 9.97 0.29
CA ASN A 66 4.15 9.73 0.58
C ASN A 66 4.50 8.24 0.39
N TYR A 67 3.61 7.32 0.75
CA TYR A 67 3.83 5.86 0.73
C TYR A 67 3.94 5.23 -0.68
N LEU A 68 3.23 5.76 -1.69
CA LEU A 68 3.30 5.28 -3.09
C LEU A 68 4.46 5.88 -3.90
N LEU A 69 5.14 6.93 -3.41
CA LEU A 69 6.42 7.41 -3.97
C LEU A 69 7.59 6.44 -3.65
N PHE A 70 7.39 5.46 -2.77
CA PHE A 70 8.51 4.83 -2.06
C PHE A 70 9.14 3.55 -2.60
N LYS A 71 8.53 2.72 -3.45
CA LYS A 71 9.14 1.41 -3.77
C LYS A 71 8.83 0.81 -5.15
N ILE A 72 9.48 1.33 -6.20
CA ILE A 72 9.90 0.53 -7.38
C ILE A 72 11.43 0.28 -7.36
N GLY A 73 12.10 0.64 -6.25
CA GLY A 73 13.56 0.47 -6.06
C GLY A 73 14.36 1.61 -6.69
N PRO A 74 15.04 2.45 -5.87
CA PRO A 74 16.50 2.41 -5.71
C PRO A 74 16.99 2.99 -4.34
N GLY A 75 16.15 2.95 -3.29
CA GLY A 75 16.49 3.45 -1.95
C GLY A 75 15.93 4.82 -1.55
N PHE A 76 15.01 5.42 -2.34
CA PHE A 76 14.42 6.74 -2.04
C PHE A 76 13.68 6.80 -0.70
N TRP A 77 13.02 5.71 -0.29
CA TRP A 77 12.34 5.64 1.01
C TRP A 77 13.23 5.87 2.21
N VAL A 78 14.39 5.22 2.19
CA VAL A 78 15.36 5.31 3.27
C VAL A 78 15.86 6.75 3.39
N LYS A 79 16.00 7.45 2.25
CA LYS A 79 16.43 8.84 2.21
C LYS A 79 15.38 9.79 2.81
N GLU A 80 14.13 9.69 2.39
CA GLU A 80 13.09 10.60 2.90
C GLU A 80 12.77 10.35 4.37
N MET A 81 12.79 9.08 4.81
CA MET A 81 12.67 8.78 6.25
C MET A 81 13.85 9.34 7.05
N ALA A 82 15.08 9.28 6.51
CA ALA A 82 16.23 9.92 7.13
C ALA A 82 16.12 11.45 7.18
N GLU A 83 15.51 12.08 6.18
CA GLU A 83 15.23 13.52 6.16
C GLU A 83 14.13 13.90 7.17
N ALA A 84 13.02 13.16 7.20
CA ALA A 84 11.88 13.43 8.08
C ALA A 84 12.19 13.14 9.56
N PHE A 85 13.08 12.18 9.82
CA PHE A 85 13.48 11.77 11.17
C PHE A 85 15.00 11.86 11.32
N PRO A 86 15.58 13.07 11.41
CA PRO A 86 17.02 13.29 11.35
C PRO A 86 17.80 12.68 12.54
N ASN A 87 17.10 12.37 13.64
CA ASN A 87 17.68 11.69 14.81
C ASN A 87 17.62 10.16 14.71
N SER A 88 17.05 9.63 13.63
CA SER A 88 16.90 8.20 13.38
C SER A 88 17.91 7.75 12.31
N HIS A 89 18.33 6.48 12.40
CA HIS A 89 19.23 5.86 11.43
C HIS A 89 18.45 4.89 10.54
N PHE A 90 18.55 5.05 9.23
CA PHE A 90 17.83 4.24 8.25
C PHE A 90 18.82 3.51 7.34
N THR A 91 18.57 2.21 7.15
CA THR A 91 19.36 1.35 6.27
C THR A 91 18.45 0.74 5.21
N GLY A 92 18.79 0.95 3.94
CA GLY A 92 18.12 0.34 2.81
C GLY A 92 18.74 -0.98 2.40
N THR A 93 17.92 -2.01 2.25
CA THR A 93 18.32 -3.27 1.63
C THR A 93 17.26 -3.63 0.59
N ASP A 94 17.69 -4.21 -0.53
CA ASP A 94 16.82 -4.66 -1.60
C ASP A 94 17.14 -6.12 -1.90
N GLN A 95 16.12 -6.93 -2.08
CA GLN A 95 16.18 -8.33 -2.50
C GLN A 95 15.01 -8.58 -3.45
N ILE A 96 15.12 -9.57 -4.33
CA ILE A 96 14.01 -9.96 -5.21
C ILE A 96 12.84 -10.45 -4.33
N ILE A 97 11.75 -9.68 -4.24
CA ILE A 97 10.72 -9.80 -3.18
C ILE A 97 9.74 -10.98 -3.36
N TYR A 98 9.96 -11.88 -4.32
CA TYR A 98 9.04 -13.00 -4.51
C TYR A 98 9.51 -14.29 -3.82
N PRO A 99 8.68 -14.96 -2.99
CA PRO A 99 8.95 -16.33 -2.57
C PRO A 99 8.99 -17.21 -3.82
N ILE A 100 10.13 -17.86 -4.07
CA ILE A 100 10.29 -18.86 -5.13
C ILE A 100 10.04 -20.24 -4.47
N SER A 101 8.95 -20.94 -4.79
CA SER A 101 8.60 -22.30 -4.36
C SER A 101 9.52 -23.37 -4.97
N ASP A 102 10.69 -23.58 -4.37
CA ASP A 102 11.88 -24.35 -4.79
C ASP A 102 13.09 -23.42 -4.85
N THR A 103 13.18 -22.56 -3.85
CA THR A 103 14.42 -21.90 -3.56
C THR A 103 15.50 -22.93 -3.28
N PRO A 104 16.71 -22.78 -3.84
CA PRO A 104 17.83 -23.60 -3.39
C PRO A 104 17.93 -23.43 -1.86
N ALA A 105 18.37 -24.47 -1.14
CA ALA A 105 18.35 -24.55 0.34
C ALA A 105 19.04 -23.37 1.08
N ASN A 106 19.59 -22.41 0.36
CA ASN A 106 20.17 -21.15 0.82
C ASN A 106 19.25 -19.91 0.67
N TYR A 107 18.01 -20.03 0.17
CA TYR A 107 17.06 -18.92 0.06
C TYR A 107 15.77 -19.25 0.83
N GLU A 108 15.71 -18.78 2.07
CA GLU A 108 14.60 -19.04 3.00
C GLU A 108 14.21 -17.72 3.65
N TRP A 109 12.96 -17.28 3.49
CA TRP A 109 12.41 -16.12 4.21
C TRP A 109 12.62 -16.23 5.72
N GLU A 110 12.64 -17.45 6.25
CA GLU A 110 13.01 -17.76 7.62
C GLU A 110 14.39 -17.22 8.01
N LYS A 111 15.40 -17.38 7.16
CA LYS A 111 16.76 -16.88 7.39
C LYS A 111 16.77 -15.35 7.34
N VAL A 112 16.04 -14.75 6.39
CA VAL A 112 15.92 -13.29 6.29
C VAL A 112 15.29 -12.71 7.54
N VAL A 113 14.17 -13.26 8.00
CA VAL A 113 13.48 -12.82 9.22
C VAL A 113 14.37 -12.97 10.45
N LYS A 114 15.07 -14.11 10.60
CA LYS A 114 16.04 -14.31 11.68
C LYS A 114 17.14 -13.26 11.66
N GLU A 115 17.67 -12.94 10.49
CA GLU A 115 18.68 -11.89 10.35
C GLU A 115 18.13 -10.50 10.66
N LEU A 116 16.92 -10.17 10.19
CA LEU A 116 16.23 -8.92 10.56
C LEU A 116 16.09 -8.77 12.08
N ILE A 117 15.65 -9.83 12.76
CA ILE A 117 15.57 -9.85 14.23
C ILE A 117 16.96 -9.71 14.85
N ARG A 118 17.97 -10.42 14.35
CA ARG A 118 19.34 -10.37 14.88
C ARG A 118 19.93 -8.96 14.79
N VAL A 119 19.81 -8.29 13.65
CA VAL A 119 20.41 -6.96 13.41
C VAL A 119 19.63 -5.81 14.04
N THR A 120 18.33 -5.99 14.28
CA THR A 120 17.51 -4.97 14.95
C THR A 120 18.01 -4.77 16.38
N LYS A 121 18.14 -3.53 16.83
CA LYS A 121 18.51 -3.24 18.23
C LYS A 121 17.37 -3.67 19.17
N PRO A 122 17.65 -4.10 20.41
CA PRO A 122 16.56 -4.36 21.38
C PRO A 122 15.64 -3.14 21.52
N GLY A 123 14.33 -3.36 21.54
CA GLY A 123 13.30 -2.30 21.50
C GLY A 123 13.05 -1.69 20.12
N GLY A 124 13.83 -2.05 19.09
CA GLY A 124 13.63 -1.59 17.71
C GLY A 124 12.46 -2.29 17.03
N TRP A 125 11.88 -1.63 16.03
CA TRP A 125 10.74 -2.14 15.26
C TRP A 125 11.18 -2.76 13.94
N ILE A 126 10.51 -3.84 13.56
CA ILE A 126 10.61 -4.50 12.26
C ILE A 126 9.25 -4.34 11.58
N GLN A 127 9.24 -3.85 10.35
CA GLN A 127 8.02 -3.73 9.55
C GLN A 127 8.23 -4.39 8.18
N LEU A 128 7.29 -5.26 7.84
CA LEU A 128 7.15 -5.88 6.53
C LEU A 128 5.95 -5.26 5.83
N VAL A 129 6.09 -4.95 4.53
CA VAL A 129 5.05 -4.37 3.68
C VAL A 129 5.08 -5.09 2.35
N GLU A 130 3.92 -5.53 1.87
CA GLU A 130 3.78 -6.15 0.56
C GLU A 130 2.38 -5.95 -0.03
N THR A 131 2.30 -5.81 -1.34
CA THR A 131 1.04 -5.83 -2.10
C THR A 131 0.38 -7.20 -2.03
N SER A 132 -0.95 -7.26 -2.13
CA SER A 132 -1.67 -8.55 -2.00
C SER A 132 -1.41 -9.50 -3.19
N GLY A 133 -1.01 -8.96 -4.35
CA GLY A 133 -1.01 -9.70 -5.61
C GLY A 133 -2.40 -10.10 -6.10
N ILE A 134 -3.44 -9.54 -5.51
CA ILE A 134 -4.85 -9.81 -5.81
C ILE A 134 -5.52 -8.48 -6.16
N LEU A 135 -6.10 -8.41 -7.34
CA LEU A 135 -6.97 -7.31 -7.75
C LEU A 135 -8.42 -7.73 -7.62
N GLN A 136 -9.24 -6.78 -7.19
CA GLN A 136 -10.67 -6.90 -6.98
C GLN A 136 -11.42 -6.07 -8.01
N ASP A 137 -12.66 -6.46 -8.30
CA ASP A 137 -13.55 -5.77 -9.24
C ASP A 137 -12.87 -5.49 -10.59
N VAL A 138 -12.32 -6.55 -11.19
CA VAL A 138 -11.55 -6.47 -12.44
C VAL A 138 -12.41 -6.81 -13.67
N GLY A 139 -12.17 -6.10 -14.77
CA GLY A 139 -12.76 -6.40 -16.06
C GLY A 139 -12.13 -7.63 -16.76
N PRO A 140 -12.65 -8.01 -17.94
CA PRO A 140 -12.20 -9.19 -18.67
C PRO A 140 -10.75 -9.09 -19.16
N ASN A 141 -10.26 -7.92 -19.61
CA ASN A 141 -8.88 -7.77 -20.06
C ASN A 141 -7.90 -7.90 -18.89
N MET A 142 -8.21 -7.26 -17.76
CA MET A 142 -7.39 -7.37 -16.54
C MET A 142 -7.40 -8.80 -15.99
N SER A 143 -8.54 -9.49 -16.04
CA SER A 143 -8.65 -10.91 -15.64
C SER A 143 -7.73 -11.81 -16.46
N ILE A 144 -7.72 -11.65 -17.80
CA ILE A 144 -6.84 -12.40 -18.70
C ILE A 144 -5.37 -12.08 -18.43
N TRP A 145 -5.04 -10.80 -18.23
CA TRP A 145 -3.68 -10.36 -17.91
C TRP A 145 -3.18 -11.03 -16.62
N LEU A 146 -3.97 -10.96 -15.53
CA LEU A 146 -3.61 -11.53 -14.22
C LEU A 146 -3.43 -13.04 -14.28
N MET A 147 -4.30 -13.75 -14.99
CA MET A 147 -4.19 -15.19 -15.20
C MET A 147 -2.84 -15.54 -15.85
N ARG A 148 -2.48 -14.86 -16.93
CA ARG A 148 -1.24 -15.15 -17.68
C ARG A 148 0.02 -14.82 -16.88
N VAL A 149 -0.01 -13.72 -16.13
CA VAL A 149 1.09 -13.33 -15.24
C VAL A 149 1.25 -14.34 -14.13
N THR A 150 0.14 -14.76 -13.49
CA THR A 150 0.16 -15.79 -12.45
C THR A 150 0.79 -17.09 -12.97
N VAL A 151 0.36 -17.58 -14.14
CA VAL A 151 0.93 -18.80 -14.73
C VAL A 151 2.42 -18.63 -15.04
N SER A 152 2.79 -17.53 -15.68
CA SER A 152 4.18 -17.22 -16.02
C SER A 152 5.05 -17.16 -14.76
N LEU A 153 4.59 -16.55 -13.67
CA LEU A 153 5.34 -16.50 -12.40
C LEU A 153 5.44 -17.89 -11.75
N GLN A 154 4.38 -18.69 -11.78
CA GLN A 154 4.36 -20.05 -11.25
C GLN A 154 5.34 -21.00 -11.96
N THR A 155 5.60 -20.85 -13.27
CA THR A 155 6.63 -21.68 -13.94
C THR A 155 8.04 -21.44 -13.43
N ARG A 156 8.24 -20.35 -12.68
CA ARG A 156 9.49 -19.98 -12.00
C ARG A 156 9.31 -20.00 -10.50
N ASN A 157 8.25 -20.67 -10.03
CA ASN A 157 7.96 -20.87 -8.64
C ASN A 157 7.68 -19.55 -7.86
N ILE A 158 7.44 -18.43 -8.53
CA ILE A 158 7.18 -17.15 -7.86
C ILE A 158 5.74 -17.09 -7.34
N GLN A 159 5.57 -16.86 -6.02
CA GLN A 159 4.28 -16.63 -5.39
C GLN A 159 3.90 -15.16 -5.33
N LEU A 160 2.99 -14.74 -6.22
CA LEU A 160 2.48 -13.37 -6.27
C LEU A 160 1.56 -13.01 -5.09
N LYS A 161 0.85 -13.99 -4.53
CA LYS A 161 -0.23 -13.77 -3.54
C LYS A 161 0.23 -13.93 -2.09
N PHE A 162 1.42 -13.43 -1.77
CA PHE A 162 2.03 -13.62 -0.45
C PHE A 162 1.64 -12.52 0.56
N GLY A 163 1.29 -11.31 0.11
CA GLY A 163 0.97 -10.18 0.99
C GLY A 163 0.01 -10.49 2.15
N PRO A 164 -1.12 -11.20 1.94
CA PRO A 164 -2.03 -11.55 3.03
C PRO A 164 -1.42 -12.42 4.13
N LYS A 165 -0.37 -13.18 3.81
CA LYS A 165 0.34 -14.11 4.68
C LYS A 165 1.62 -13.53 5.29
N LEU A 166 1.88 -12.25 5.07
CA LEU A 166 3.14 -11.61 5.48
C LEU A 166 3.39 -11.70 6.99
N HIS A 167 2.32 -11.65 7.79
CA HIS A 167 2.36 -11.78 9.25
C HIS A 167 2.83 -13.16 9.72
N GLU A 168 2.53 -14.23 8.96
CA GLU A 168 2.94 -15.61 9.27
C GLU A 168 4.48 -15.74 9.36
N LEU A 169 5.23 -14.82 8.75
CA LEU A 169 6.69 -14.77 8.87
C LEU A 169 7.18 -14.37 10.27
N LEU A 170 6.39 -13.61 11.02
CA LEU A 170 6.74 -13.06 12.32
C LEU A 170 6.04 -13.79 13.48
N GLU A 171 4.92 -14.45 13.22
CA GLU A 171 4.19 -15.24 14.20
C GLU A 171 5.05 -16.34 14.82
N GLY A 172 4.99 -16.45 16.16
CA GLY A 172 5.72 -17.47 16.91
C GLY A 172 7.25 -17.37 16.85
N LYS A 173 7.81 -16.24 16.37
CA LYS A 173 9.27 -16.02 16.39
C LYS A 173 9.74 -15.62 17.78
N ASP A 174 10.80 -16.28 18.24
CA ASP A 174 11.49 -15.89 19.46
C ASP A 174 12.17 -14.52 19.29
N GLY A 175 12.17 -13.72 20.37
CA GLY A 175 12.85 -12.43 20.41
C GLY A 175 12.05 -11.25 19.84
N VAL A 176 10.79 -11.44 19.44
CA VAL A 176 9.87 -10.35 19.09
C VAL A 176 8.62 -10.33 19.99
N THR A 177 8.00 -9.17 20.10
CA THR A 177 6.76 -8.88 20.84
C THR A 177 5.93 -7.87 20.02
N ASP A 178 4.73 -7.55 20.49
CA ASP A 178 3.88 -6.48 19.94
C ASP A 178 3.60 -6.68 18.44
N LEU A 179 3.32 -7.92 18.04
CA LEU A 179 3.01 -8.26 16.66
C LEU A 179 1.62 -7.74 16.30
N GLU A 180 1.57 -6.82 15.35
CA GLU A 180 0.34 -6.35 14.72
C GLU A 180 0.42 -6.49 13.20
N TYR A 181 -0.74 -6.70 12.58
CA TYR A 181 -0.85 -6.75 11.14
C TYR A 181 -2.20 -6.21 10.67
N SER A 182 -2.21 -5.64 9.48
CA SER A 182 -3.43 -5.14 8.85
C SER A 182 -3.19 -4.93 7.36
N HIS A 183 -4.11 -4.23 6.70
CA HIS A 183 -4.00 -3.83 5.32
C HIS A 183 -4.65 -2.48 5.06
N ARG A 184 -4.33 -1.88 3.91
CA ARG A 184 -5.03 -0.72 3.35
C ARG A 184 -5.41 -1.02 1.90
N SER A 185 -6.63 -0.65 1.54
CA SER A 185 -7.12 -0.77 0.17
C SER A 185 -6.66 0.43 -0.66
N ILE A 186 -6.21 0.14 -1.87
CA ILE A 186 -5.71 1.13 -2.83
C ILE A 186 -6.61 1.04 -4.07
N PRO A 187 -7.37 2.10 -4.40
CA PRO A 187 -8.11 2.18 -5.64
C PRO A 187 -7.15 2.33 -6.83
N LEU A 188 -7.59 1.95 -8.02
CA LEU A 188 -6.76 1.94 -9.23
C LEU A 188 -7.45 2.73 -10.34
N GLY A 189 -7.02 3.98 -10.54
CA GLY A 189 -7.54 4.87 -11.57
C GLY A 189 -8.85 5.56 -11.21
N TRP A 190 -9.28 5.51 -9.95
CA TRP A 190 -10.50 6.15 -9.44
C TRP A 190 -10.31 6.60 -7.99
N LEU A 191 -11.18 7.47 -7.45
CA LEU A 191 -10.99 8.10 -6.13
C LEU A 191 -9.85 9.15 -6.10
N GLY A 192 -9.78 9.96 -7.16
CA GLY A 192 -8.85 11.08 -7.26
C GLY A 192 -7.39 10.64 -7.25
N LYS A 193 -6.53 11.48 -6.64
CA LYS A 193 -5.06 11.32 -6.69
C LYS A 193 -4.57 9.97 -6.18
N LEU A 194 -5.23 9.41 -5.16
CA LEU A 194 -4.87 8.11 -4.61
C LEU A 194 -5.02 7.01 -5.68
N GLY A 195 -6.13 7.04 -6.41
CA GLY A 195 -6.40 6.13 -7.52
C GLY A 195 -5.45 6.28 -8.68
N ASP A 196 -5.27 7.52 -9.13
CA ASP A 196 -4.36 7.86 -10.22
C ASP A 196 -2.96 7.30 -9.94
N LEU A 197 -2.48 7.50 -8.71
CA LEU A 197 -1.18 7.02 -8.26
C LEU A 197 -1.14 5.49 -8.09
N GLY A 198 -2.20 4.88 -7.55
CA GLY A 198 -2.31 3.42 -7.45
C GLY A 198 -2.22 2.74 -8.82
N LEU A 199 -2.89 3.30 -9.83
CA LEU A 199 -2.82 2.83 -11.21
C LEU A 199 -1.43 3.02 -11.81
N GLU A 200 -0.83 4.20 -11.64
CA GLU A 200 0.53 4.49 -12.15
C GLU A 200 1.56 3.50 -11.58
N CYS A 201 1.50 3.21 -10.27
CA CYS A 201 2.39 2.23 -9.64
C CYS A 201 2.21 0.83 -10.21
N MET A 202 0.97 0.43 -10.48
CA MET A 202 0.66 -0.86 -11.10
C MET A 202 1.19 -0.93 -12.55
N GLU A 203 1.01 0.11 -13.35
CA GLU A 203 1.52 0.17 -14.73
C GLU A 203 3.05 0.05 -14.77
N ARG A 204 3.75 0.76 -13.89
CA ARG A 204 5.21 0.66 -13.79
C ARG A 204 5.67 -0.74 -13.36
N MET A 205 4.92 -1.41 -12.47
CA MET A 205 5.18 -2.81 -12.14
C MET A 205 5.03 -3.70 -13.38
N PHE A 206 4.01 -3.48 -14.20
CA PHE A 206 3.81 -4.24 -15.44
C PHE A 206 4.96 -4.01 -16.43
N ASP A 207 5.38 -2.76 -16.60
CA ASP A 207 6.52 -2.39 -17.44
C ASP A 207 7.83 -3.07 -16.99
N SER A 208 8.04 -3.20 -15.68
CA SER A 208 9.23 -3.89 -15.15
C SER A 208 9.28 -5.37 -15.55
N MET A 209 8.13 -6.01 -15.69
CA MET A 209 8.01 -7.43 -16.08
C MET A 209 7.97 -7.62 -17.60
N LYS A 210 7.77 -6.55 -18.37
CA LYS A 210 7.50 -6.58 -19.81
C LYS A 210 8.49 -7.42 -20.62
N PRO A 211 9.83 -7.26 -20.51
CA PRO A 211 10.75 -8.03 -21.34
C PRO A 211 10.54 -9.53 -21.16
N ARG A 212 10.39 -9.95 -19.90
CA ARG A 212 10.26 -11.37 -19.57
C ARG A 212 8.90 -11.93 -19.93
N LEU A 213 7.82 -11.19 -19.73
CA LEU A 213 6.48 -11.62 -20.12
C LEU A 213 6.34 -11.69 -21.64
N CYS A 214 6.98 -10.79 -22.39
CA CYS A 214 7.05 -10.88 -23.85
C CYS A 214 7.69 -12.19 -24.30
N ASP A 215 8.82 -12.57 -23.69
CA ASP A 215 9.50 -13.84 -23.97
C ASP A 215 8.61 -15.05 -23.62
N ASP A 216 8.08 -15.10 -22.39
CA ASP A 216 7.24 -16.21 -21.91
C ASP A 216 5.99 -16.41 -22.77
N TRP A 217 5.50 -15.33 -23.38
CA TRP A 217 4.26 -15.33 -24.16
C TRP A 217 4.48 -15.36 -25.67
N SER A 218 5.74 -15.41 -26.13
CA SER A 218 6.09 -15.25 -27.54
C SER A 218 5.39 -14.04 -28.17
N MET A 219 5.35 -12.93 -27.44
CA MET A 219 4.63 -11.72 -27.78
C MET A 219 5.60 -10.58 -28.07
N ASN A 220 5.34 -9.80 -29.12
CA ASN A 220 6.11 -8.58 -29.34
C ASN A 220 5.69 -7.46 -28.35
N GLN A 221 6.60 -6.51 -28.13
CA GLN A 221 6.41 -5.45 -27.14
C GLN A 221 5.19 -4.56 -27.42
N GLN A 222 4.90 -4.24 -28.69
CA GLN A 222 3.76 -3.39 -29.05
C GLN A 222 2.41 -4.06 -28.72
N LYS A 223 2.32 -5.38 -28.91
CA LYS A 223 1.12 -6.15 -28.55
C LYS A 223 0.96 -6.24 -27.03
N TYR A 224 2.07 -6.32 -26.30
CA TYR A 224 2.07 -6.28 -24.83
C TYR A 224 1.57 -4.94 -24.30
N GLU A 225 2.11 -3.83 -24.82
CA GLU A 225 1.71 -2.47 -24.42
C GLU A 225 0.21 -2.26 -24.61
N LYS A 226 -0.34 -2.63 -25.79
CA LYS A 226 -1.79 -2.52 -26.06
C LYS A 226 -2.63 -3.37 -25.10
N MET A 227 -2.13 -4.53 -24.68
CA MET A 227 -2.82 -5.39 -23.74
C MET A 227 -2.83 -4.78 -22.33
N VAL A 228 -1.70 -4.23 -21.88
CA VAL A 228 -1.60 -3.51 -20.61
C VAL A 228 -2.48 -2.27 -20.62
N GLU A 229 -2.44 -1.47 -21.68
CA GLU A 229 -3.27 -0.26 -21.81
C GLU A 229 -4.77 -0.59 -21.73
N ALA A 230 -5.21 -1.66 -22.40
CA ALA A 230 -6.59 -2.12 -22.32
C ALA A 230 -6.98 -2.59 -20.90
N ALA A 231 -6.10 -3.33 -20.23
CA ALA A 231 -6.32 -3.78 -18.85
C ALA A 231 -6.34 -2.61 -17.85
N ALA A 232 -5.43 -1.64 -18.00
CA ALA A 232 -5.34 -0.47 -17.13
C ALA A 232 -6.58 0.43 -17.24
N LYS A 233 -7.12 0.62 -18.46
CA LYS A 233 -8.35 1.38 -18.68
C LYS A 233 -9.56 0.78 -17.96
N GLU A 234 -9.65 -0.56 -17.90
CA GLU A 234 -10.74 -1.23 -17.17
C GLU A 234 -10.71 -0.92 -15.67
N CYS A 235 -9.54 -0.63 -15.08
CA CYS A 235 -9.46 -0.38 -13.63
C CYS A 235 -10.32 0.82 -13.19
N HIS A 236 -10.37 1.87 -14.00
CA HIS A 236 -11.23 3.02 -13.72
C HIS A 236 -12.72 2.65 -13.88
N GLU A 237 -13.07 1.96 -14.96
CA GLU A 237 -14.47 1.63 -15.29
C GLU A 237 -15.11 0.70 -14.26
N PHE A 238 -14.38 -0.34 -13.83
CA PHE A 238 -14.85 -1.33 -12.87
C PHE A 238 -14.58 -0.93 -11.42
N LYS A 239 -13.97 0.23 -11.19
CA LYS A 239 -13.50 0.67 -9.87
C LYS A 239 -12.63 -0.38 -9.19
N SER A 240 -11.70 -0.97 -9.96
CA SER A 240 -10.80 -2.01 -9.46
C SER A 240 -9.92 -1.51 -8.32
N TRP A 241 -9.57 -2.40 -7.39
CA TRP A 241 -8.74 -2.06 -6.25
C TRP A 241 -7.87 -3.24 -5.81
N THR A 242 -6.84 -2.96 -5.02
CA THR A 242 -5.98 -3.98 -4.40
C THR A 242 -5.70 -3.63 -2.94
N ASN A 243 -5.08 -4.55 -2.19
CA ASN A 243 -4.67 -4.31 -0.82
C ASN A 243 -3.16 -4.25 -0.72
N ILE A 244 -2.65 -3.32 0.09
CA ILE A 244 -1.28 -3.39 0.62
C ILE A 244 -1.37 -3.91 2.05
N HIS A 245 -0.69 -5.02 2.32
CA HIS A 245 -0.62 -5.64 3.62
C HIS A 245 0.65 -5.19 4.34
N TYR A 246 0.54 -5.03 5.66
CA TYR A 246 1.69 -4.76 6.50
C TYR A 246 1.62 -5.57 7.79
N ALA A 247 2.78 -5.95 8.29
CA ALA A 247 2.97 -6.57 9.59
C ALA A 247 4.17 -5.92 10.27
N PHE A 248 4.05 -5.63 11.56
CA PHE A 248 5.15 -5.07 12.33
C PHE A 248 5.23 -5.68 13.72
N CYS A 249 6.44 -5.75 14.26
CA CYS A 249 6.70 -6.23 15.60
C CYS A 249 7.89 -5.48 16.22
N ARG A 250 7.99 -5.53 17.55
CA ARG A 250 9.11 -4.97 18.30
C ARG A 250 10.07 -6.07 18.72
N LYS A 251 11.38 -5.86 18.59
CA LYS A 251 12.37 -6.75 19.19
C LYS A 251 12.31 -6.62 20.71
N LYS A 252 12.22 -7.75 21.42
CA LYS A 252 12.21 -7.80 22.89
C LYS A 252 13.45 -7.15 23.48
N PHE A 253 13.31 -6.52 24.64
CA PHE A 253 14.48 -6.16 25.44
C PHE A 253 15.12 -7.42 26.03
N PRO A 254 16.44 -7.42 26.33
CA PRO A 254 17.14 -8.60 26.86
C PRO A 254 16.61 -9.10 28.23
N HIS A 255 15.69 -8.36 28.85
CA HIS A 255 15.18 -8.58 30.20
C HIS A 255 13.64 -8.72 30.26
N GLU A 256 12.96 -8.76 29.12
CA GLU A 256 11.52 -9.09 29.05
C GLU A 256 11.38 -10.61 28.82
N GLU A 257 11.30 -11.39 29.91
CA GLU A 257 10.78 -12.76 29.89
C GLU A 257 9.25 -12.77 29.89
#